data_AF-A0A522I0J9-F1
#
_entry.id   AF-A0A522I0J9-F1
#
_cell.length_a   1.000
_cell.length_b   1.000
_cell.length_c   1.000
_cell.angle_alpha   90.00
_cell.angle_beta   90.00
_cell.angle_gamma   90.00
#
_symmetry.space_group_name_H-M   'P 1'
#
loop_
_entity.id
_entity.type
_entity.pdbx_description
1 polymer ?
#
loop_
_entity_poly.entity_id
_entity_poly.type
_entity_poly.pdbx_seq_one_letter_code
_entity_poly.pdbx_strand_id
1 'polypeptide(L)'
;MSASESPAGDASGVLIVGGGLVGASLAIALDAAGIAATLIETAPPRADAQPSYDERNLALARASVNGLEAIGVWCHANAAATPIQHI
;
A
#
# COMPACT_ATOMS: atom_id res chain seq x y z
N MET A 1 -25.11 22.77 -2.93
CA MET A 1 -25.62 21.40 -2.78
C MET A 1 -25.91 20.85 -4.16
N SER A 2 -24.96 20.15 -4.76
CA SER A 2 -25.23 19.27 -5.88
C SER A 2 -24.64 17.94 -5.47
N ALA A 3 -25.53 16.99 -5.17
CA ALA A 3 -25.16 15.61 -4.97
C ALA A 3 -24.64 15.11 -6.31
N SER A 4 -23.35 14.82 -6.39
CA SER A 4 -22.78 14.10 -7.52
C SER A 4 -23.39 12.70 -7.48
N GLU A 5 -24.25 12.40 -8.45
CA GLU A 5 -24.77 11.06 -8.69
C GLU A 5 -23.59 10.10 -8.89
N SER A 6 -23.40 9.19 -7.93
CA SER A 6 -22.54 8.02 -8.10
C SER A 6 -23.22 7.10 -9.12
N PRO A 7 -22.56 6.72 -10.22
CA PRO A 7 -23.07 5.61 -11.00
C PRO A 7 -22.91 4.35 -10.15
N ALA A 8 -24.00 3.91 -9.53
CA ALA A 8 -24.14 2.54 -9.04
C ALA A 8 -24.24 1.62 -10.27
N GLY A 9 -23.12 1.43 -10.96
CA GLY A 9 -22.92 0.28 -11.84
C GLY A 9 -22.41 -0.87 -11.00
N ASP A 10 -22.79 -2.10 -11.34
CA ASP A 10 -22.34 -3.37 -10.75
C ASP A 10 -20.83 -3.63 -10.90
N ALA A 11 -19.98 -2.68 -10.48
CA ALA A 11 -18.55 -2.87 -10.37
C ALA A 11 -18.26 -3.38 -8.96
N SER A 12 -18.23 -4.70 -8.80
CA SER A 12 -17.74 -5.36 -7.59
C SER A 12 -16.26 -4.98 -7.39
N GLY A 13 -16.01 -3.94 -6.60
CA GLY A 13 -14.68 -3.44 -6.26
C GLY A 13 -14.20 -3.96 -4.90
N VAL A 14 -12.89 -3.88 -4.67
CA VAL A 14 -12.28 -4.29 -3.40
C VAL A 14 -12.22 -3.10 -2.44
N LEU A 15 -12.84 -3.22 -1.27
CA LEU A 15 -12.64 -2.27 -0.17
C LEU A 15 -11.46 -2.72 0.70
N ILE A 16 -10.42 -1.91 0.78
CA ILE A 16 -9.25 -2.13 1.62
C ILE A 16 -9.37 -1.25 2.86
N VAL A 17 -9.30 -1.84 4.04
CA VAL A 17 -9.38 -1.13 5.32
C VAL A 17 -8.00 -1.13 5.97
N GLY A 18 -7.37 0.06 6.03
CA GLY A 18 -6.04 0.28 6.60
C GLY A 18 -4.98 0.58 5.53
N GLY A 19 -4.38 1.77 5.61
CA GLY A 19 -3.38 2.30 4.69
C GLY A 19 -1.92 2.03 5.11
N GLY A 20 -1.69 1.04 5.97
CA GLY A 20 -0.34 0.57 6.31
C GLY A 20 0.37 -0.13 5.14
N LEU A 21 1.58 -0.64 5.38
CA LEU A 21 2.43 -1.25 4.34
C LEU A 21 1.68 -2.29 3.48
N VAL A 22 0.92 -3.18 4.10
CA VAL A 22 0.19 -4.24 3.39
C VAL A 22 -0.97 -3.69 2.57
N GLY A 23 -1.80 -2.82 3.16
CA GLY A 23 -2.98 -2.27 2.48
C GLY A 23 -2.60 -1.35 1.31
N ALA A 24 -1.57 -0.51 1.48
CA ALA A 24 -1.02 0.29 0.40
C ALA A 24 -0.42 -0.58 -0.71
N SER A 25 0.34 -1.63 -0.36
CA SER A 25 0.89 -2.57 -1.36
C SER A 25 -0.21 -3.30 -2.14
N LEU A 26 -1.29 -3.71 -1.45
CA LEU A 26 -2.44 -4.34 -2.10
C LEU A 26 -3.16 -3.37 -3.04
N ALA A 27 -3.35 -2.11 -2.64
CA ALA A 27 -3.98 -1.12 -3.49
C ALA A 27 -3.21 -0.92 -4.80
N ILE A 28 -1.88 -0.81 -4.74
CA ILE A 28 -1.01 -0.69 -5.92
C ILE A 28 -1.09 -1.95 -6.79
N ALA A 29 -1.07 -3.13 -6.18
CA ALA A 29 -1.16 -4.39 -6.92
C ALA A 29 -2.51 -4.53 -7.67
N LEU A 30 -3.62 -4.13 -7.04
CA LEU A 30 -4.94 -4.18 -7.66
C LEU A 30 -5.09 -3.17 -8.79
N ASP A 31 -4.55 -1.95 -8.62
CA ASP A 31 -4.51 -0.94 -9.67
C ASP A 31 -3.72 -1.44 -10.90
N ALA A 32 -2.53 -2.01 -10.68
CA ALA A 32 -1.73 -2.61 -11.75
C ALA A 32 -2.44 -3.79 -12.44
N ALA A 33 -3.33 -4.50 -11.74
CA ALA A 33 -4.16 -5.58 -12.28
C ALA A 33 -5.45 -5.10 -12.96
N GLY A 34 -5.73 -3.78 -12.96
CA GLY A 34 -6.97 -3.21 -13.50
C GLY A 34 -8.21 -3.51 -12.66
N ILE A 35 -8.03 -3.84 -11.38
CA ILE A 35 -9.11 -4.15 -10.44
C ILE A 35 -9.44 -2.90 -9.64
N ALA A 36 -10.70 -2.45 -9.70
CA ALA A 36 -11.17 -1.31 -8.93
C ALA A 36 -11.03 -1.57 -7.42
N ALA A 37 -10.32 -0.68 -6.74
CA ALA A 37 -10.11 -0.75 -5.29
C ALA A 37 -10.33 0.61 -4.64
N THR A 38 -10.94 0.60 -3.45
CA THR A 38 -11.10 1.76 -2.58
C THR A 38 -10.33 1.50 -1.29
N LEU A 39 -9.37 2.35 -0.96
CA LEU A 39 -8.63 2.30 0.31
C LEU A 39 -9.23 3.29 1.30
N ILE A 40 -9.56 2.83 2.50
CA ILE A 40 -9.94 3.68 3.62
C ILE A 40 -8.89 3.60 4.73
N GLU A 41 -8.54 4.74 5.30
CA GLU A 41 -7.66 4.88 6.46
C GLU A 41 -8.26 5.90 7.41
N THR A 42 -8.17 5.60 8.71
CA THR A 42 -8.64 6.45 9.81
C THR A 42 -7.71 7.65 10.03
N ALA A 43 -6.41 7.44 9.84
CA ALA A 43 -5.41 8.48 9.96
C ALA A 43 -5.40 9.38 8.70
N PRO A 44 -5.24 10.70 8.88
CA PRO A 44 -5.17 11.61 7.74
C PRO A 44 -3.91 11.32 6.91
N PRO A 45 -3.98 11.48 5.57
CA PRO A 45 -2.80 11.39 4.72
C PRO A 45 -1.85 12.55 5.05
N ARG A 46 -0.83 12.28 5.88
CA ARG A 46 0.25 13.22 6.18
C ARG A 46 1.48 12.82 5.37
N ALA A 47 2.04 13.77 4.62
CA ALA A 47 3.22 13.54 3.80
C ALA A 47 4.48 13.18 4.64
N ASP A 48 4.47 13.52 5.92
CA ASP A 48 5.64 13.47 6.81
C ASP A 48 5.45 12.50 7.99
N ALA A 49 4.34 11.78 8.06
CA ALA A 49 4.13 10.74 9.06
C ALA A 49 3.39 9.56 8.44
N GLN A 50 4.01 8.37 8.45
CA GLN A 50 3.26 7.15 8.13
C GLN A 50 2.07 7.05 9.09
N PRO A 51 0.86 6.72 8.59
CA PRO A 51 -0.35 6.60 9.43
C PRO A 51 -0.24 5.51 10.51
N SER A 52 0.81 4.68 10.44
CA SER A 52 1.24 3.72 11.46
C SER A 52 2.77 3.73 11.60
N TYR A 53 3.41 4.92 11.61
CA TYR A 53 4.86 5.02 11.80
C TYR A 53 5.25 4.31 13.10
N ASP A 54 6.03 3.26 12.89
CA ASP A 54 6.59 2.42 13.90
C ASP A 54 8.10 2.55 13.75
N GLU A 55 8.75 3.16 14.73
CA GLU A 55 10.20 3.42 14.74
C GLU A 55 11.05 2.13 14.68
N ARG A 56 10.40 0.96 14.64
CA ARG A 56 11.05 -0.33 14.50
C ARG A 56 11.63 -0.51 13.11
N ASN A 57 12.93 -0.86 13.07
CA ASN A 57 13.57 -1.41 11.88
C ASN A 57 12.73 -2.58 11.33
N LEU A 58 12.38 -2.50 10.04
CA LEU A 58 11.59 -3.53 9.39
C LEU A 58 12.50 -4.60 8.77
N ALA A 59 12.36 -5.84 9.22
CA ALA A 59 12.96 -6.99 8.55
C ALA A 59 12.03 -7.47 7.44
N LEU A 60 12.44 -7.30 6.19
CA LEU A 60 11.70 -7.81 5.03
C LEU A 60 12.23 -9.19 4.63
N ALA A 61 11.33 -10.16 4.54
CA ALA A 61 11.65 -11.44 3.90
C ALA A 61 11.91 -11.23 2.40
N ARG A 62 12.72 -12.11 1.78
CA ARG A 62 13.01 -12.03 0.34
C ARG A 62 11.73 -12.05 -0.51
N ALA A 63 10.72 -12.82 -0.10
CA ALA A 63 9.43 -12.85 -0.79
C ALA A 63 8.73 -11.47 -0.77
N SER A 64 8.83 -10.73 0.34
CA SER A 64 8.29 -9.36 0.44
C SER A 64 9.03 -8.40 -0.48
N VAL A 65 10.36 -8.50 -0.56
CA VAL A 65 11.17 -7.69 -1.50
C VAL A 65 10.75 -7.97 -2.94
N ASN A 66 10.65 -9.25 -3.33
CA ASN A 66 10.20 -9.64 -4.67
C ASN A 66 8.80 -9.08 -5.00
N GLY A 67 7.88 -9.10 -4.01
CA GLY A 67 6.55 -8.52 -4.18
C GLY A 67 6.59 -7.01 -4.41
N LEU A 68 7.38 -6.28 -3.61
CA LEU A 68 7.58 -4.84 -3.76
C LEU A 68 8.28 -4.47 -5.07
N GLU A 69 9.20 -5.31 -5.56
CA GLU A 69 9.81 -5.16 -6.90
C GLU A 69 8.77 -5.34 -8.00
N ALA A 70 7.94 -6.37 -7.91
CA ALA A 70 6.90 -6.66 -8.91
C ALA A 70 5.87 -5.53 -9.05
N ILE A 71 5.56 -4.82 -7.96
CA ILE A 71 4.68 -3.64 -7.97
C ILE A 71 5.44 -2.32 -8.14
N GLY A 72 6.74 -2.35 -8.43
CA GLY A 72 7.55 -1.16 -8.72
C GLY A 72 7.87 -0.26 -7.53
N VAL A 73 7.58 -0.70 -6.29
CA VAL A 73 7.77 0.11 -5.07
C VAL A 73 9.18 -0.03 -4.50
N TRP A 74 9.85 -1.16 -4.72
CA TRP A 74 11.15 -1.45 -4.10
C TRP A 74 12.23 -0.40 -4.39
N CYS A 75 12.18 0.24 -5.57
CA CYS A 75 13.14 1.28 -5.94
C CYS A 75 13.16 2.47 -4.96
N HIS A 76 12.06 2.73 -4.25
CA HIS A 76 11.95 3.80 -3.26
C HIS A 76 12.54 3.43 -1.90
N ALA A 77 12.71 2.14 -1.59
CA ALA A 77 13.18 1.65 -0.30
C ALA A 77 14.61 1.07 -0.35
N ASN A 78 15.05 0.56 -1.51
CA ASN A 78 16.30 -0.18 -1.66
C ASN A 78 17.53 0.61 -1.16
N ALA A 79 17.58 1.92 -1.38
CA ALA A 79 18.71 2.75 -0.95
C ALA A 79 18.89 2.81 0.58
N ALA A 80 17.81 2.59 1.35
CA ALA A 80 17.83 2.57 2.81
C ALA A 80 17.88 1.14 3.40
N ALA A 81 17.77 0.10 2.55
CA ALA A 81 17.76 -1.28 3.00
C ALA A 81 19.18 -1.80 3.28
N THR A 82 19.31 -2.66 4.30
CA THR A 82 20.58 -3.34 4.62
C THR A 82 20.36 -4.85 4.67
N PRO A 83 21.22 -5.68 4.04
CA PRO A 83 21.10 -7.13 4.11
C PRO A 83 21.27 -7.66 5.54
N ILE A 84 20.40 -8.58 5.96
CA ILE A 84 20.59 -9.36 7.18
C ILE A 84 21.59 -10.48 6.88
N GLN A 85 22.78 -10.41 7.47
CA GLN A 85 23.88 -11.36 7.23
C GLN A 85 23.92 -12.50 8.26
N HIS A 86 23.29 -12.31 9.41
CA HIS A 86 23.25 -13.26 10.52
C HIS A 86 21.90 -13.16 11.25
N ILE A 87 21.34 -14.31 11.64
CA ILE A 87 20.04 -14.45 12.33
C ILE A 87 20.17 -15.38 13.52
#